data_AF-A0A928BG82-F1
#
_entry.id   AF-A0A928BG82-F1
#
_cell.length_a   1.000
_cell.length_b   1.000
_cell.length_c   1.000
_cell.angle_alpha   90.00
_cell.angle_beta   90.00
_cell.angle_gamma   90.00
#
_symmetry.space_group_name_H-M   'P 1'
#
loop_
_entity.id
_entity.type
_entity.pdbx_description
1 polymer ?
#
loop_
_entity_poly.entity_id
_entity_poly.type
_entity_poly.pdbx_seq_one_letter_code
_entity_poly.pdbx_strand_id
1 'polypeptide(L)'
;CCLDFEAVESRLADTGHRFYEETLFSVMRTLILDFFDFHIRISAPKDSHSSQGAHIMGKFISMLERGDYRCTREVSHYASELCVTPKHLSEISRSITGFSAGWWINRFTTLDISRQLRDRSQNISEIAEAFNFTSLSYFTRYVSRHIGQSPSDYRK
;
A
#
# COMPACT_ATOMS: atom_id res chain seq x y z
N CYS A 1 -23.01 10.89 -11.79
CA CYS A 1 -21.65 11.12 -12.35
C CYS A 1 -21.55 12.38 -13.19
N CYS A 2 -21.92 12.43 -14.49
CA CYS A 2 -21.71 13.67 -15.28
C CYS A 2 -22.44 14.89 -14.70
N LEU A 3 -23.68 14.72 -14.26
CA LEU A 3 -24.47 15.78 -13.62
C LEU A 3 -23.85 16.26 -12.30
N ASP A 4 -23.17 15.39 -11.55
CA ASP A 4 -22.52 15.76 -10.29
C ASP A 4 -21.24 16.57 -10.56
N PHE A 5 -20.47 16.19 -11.58
CA PHE A 5 -19.27 16.93 -12.00
C PHE A 5 -19.62 18.30 -12.58
N GLU A 6 -20.64 18.41 -13.43
CA GLU A 6 -21.12 19.69 -13.96
C GLU A 6 -21.60 20.64 -12.85
N ALA A 7 -22.26 20.09 -11.82
CA ALA A 7 -22.71 20.85 -10.66
C ALA A 7 -21.58 21.26 -9.71
N VAL A 8 -20.44 20.55 -9.73
CA VAL A 8 -19.21 20.92 -9.02
C VAL A 8 -18.48 22.02 -9.79
N GLU A 9 -18.32 21.87 -11.11
CA GLU A 9 -17.67 22.87 -11.97
C GLU A 9 -18.40 24.22 -11.95
N SER A 10 -19.74 24.20 -12.02
CA SER A 10 -20.54 25.43 -11.93
C SER A 10 -20.38 26.15 -10.60
N ARG A 11 -20.14 25.44 -9.49
CA ARG A 11 -19.97 26.04 -8.15
C ARG A 11 -18.54 26.51 -7.90
N LEU A 12 -17.55 25.81 -8.45
CA LEU A 12 -16.16 26.27 -8.46
C LEU A 12 -15.99 27.58 -9.24
N ALA A 13 -16.83 27.81 -10.26
CA ALA A 13 -16.81 29.02 -11.06
C ALA A 13 -17.44 30.24 -10.35
N ASP A 14 -18.29 30.06 -9.34
CA ASP A 14 -18.98 31.16 -8.63
C ASP A 14 -18.20 31.62 -7.38
N THR A 15 -17.03 32.22 -7.61
CA THR A 15 -16.16 32.75 -6.54
C THR A 15 -16.72 34.01 -5.86
N GLY A 16 -17.79 34.60 -6.42
CA GLY A 16 -18.51 35.75 -5.85
C GLY A 16 -19.52 35.37 -4.77
N HIS A 17 -19.74 34.07 -4.54
CA HIS A 17 -20.69 33.58 -3.56
C HIS A 17 -20.25 33.91 -2.13
N ARG A 18 -21.15 34.50 -1.33
CA ARG A 18 -20.85 34.91 0.07
C ARG A 18 -20.46 33.76 0.98
N PHE A 19 -20.86 32.54 0.64
CA PHE A 19 -20.54 31.30 1.35
C PHE A 19 -19.75 30.34 0.45
N TYR A 20 -18.85 30.87 -0.38
CA TYR A 20 -18.09 30.09 -1.36
C TYR A 20 -17.32 28.96 -0.68
N GLU A 21 -16.64 29.24 0.43
CA GLU A 21 -15.86 28.24 1.18
C GLU A 21 -16.76 27.13 1.75
N GLU A 22 -17.88 27.48 2.37
CA GLU A 22 -18.81 26.51 2.97
C GLU A 22 -19.46 25.64 1.91
N THR A 23 -19.79 26.23 0.76
CA THR A 23 -20.33 25.51 -0.39
C THR A 23 -19.30 24.54 -0.96
N LEU A 24 -18.03 24.97 -1.06
CA LEU A 24 -16.92 24.13 -1.50
C LEU A 24 -16.69 22.95 -0.55
N PHE A 25 -16.65 23.20 0.77
CA PHE A 25 -16.53 22.14 1.78
C PHE A 25 -17.68 21.13 1.69
N SER A 26 -18.91 21.61 1.53
CA SER A 26 -20.09 20.76 1.39
C SER A 26 -19.99 19.86 0.16
N VAL A 27 -19.63 20.42 -1.00
CA VAL A 27 -19.48 19.68 -2.25
C VAL A 27 -18.33 18.66 -2.17
N MET A 28 -17.17 19.07 -1.63
CA MET A 28 -16.05 18.15 -1.43
C MET A 28 -16.41 16.99 -0.51
N ARG A 29 -17.17 17.25 0.56
CA ARG A 29 -17.68 16.22 1.45
C ARG A 29 -18.57 15.23 0.70
N THR A 30 -19.49 15.72 -0.13
CA THR A 30 -20.36 14.86 -0.95
C THR A 30 -19.53 13.99 -1.91
N LEU A 31 -18.57 14.57 -2.62
CA LEU A 31 -17.68 13.83 -3.52
C LEU A 31 -16.88 12.73 -2.80
N ILE A 32 -16.37 13.04 -1.60
CA ILE A 32 -15.66 12.06 -0.77
C ILE A 32 -16.60 10.91 -0.39
N LEU A 33 -17.83 11.21 0.04
CA LEU A 33 -18.80 10.20 0.40
C LEU A 33 -19.22 9.33 -0.80
N ASP A 34 -19.45 9.94 -1.96
CA ASP A 34 -19.79 9.22 -3.20
C ASP A 34 -18.64 8.32 -3.67
N PHE A 35 -17.40 8.80 -3.55
CA PHE A 35 -16.20 8.00 -3.81
C PHE A 35 -16.14 6.79 -2.87
N PHE A 36 -16.36 6.99 -1.58
CA PHE A 36 -16.37 5.89 -0.61
C PHE A 36 -17.51 4.90 -0.86
N ASP A 37 -18.72 5.37 -1.19
CA ASP A 37 -19.86 4.53 -1.53
C ASP A 37 -19.62 3.72 -2.81
N PHE A 38 -19.02 4.33 -3.84
CA PHE A 38 -18.55 3.63 -5.03
C PHE A 38 -17.49 2.58 -4.71
N HIS A 39 -16.50 2.93 -3.89
CA HIS A 39 -15.47 2.01 -3.44
C HIS A 39 -16.08 0.85 -2.64
N ILE A 40 -17.02 1.11 -1.73
CA ILE A 40 -17.74 0.09 -0.97
C ILE A 40 -18.53 -0.82 -1.92
N ARG A 41 -19.20 -0.27 -2.93
CA ARG A 41 -19.96 -1.08 -3.91
C ARG A 41 -19.08 -1.94 -4.81
N ILE A 42 -17.91 -1.46 -5.20
CA ILE A 42 -16.94 -2.23 -6.01
C ILE A 42 -16.23 -3.28 -5.15
N SER A 43 -15.86 -2.91 -3.93
CA SER A 43 -15.23 -3.80 -2.96
C SER A 43 -16.23 -4.69 -2.23
N ALA A 44 -17.53 -4.50 -2.44
CA ALA A 44 -18.57 -5.31 -1.82
C ALA A 44 -18.38 -6.78 -2.25
N PRO A 45 -18.19 -7.69 -1.30
CA PRO A 45 -18.16 -9.13 -1.54
C PRO A 45 -19.38 -9.54 -2.37
N LYS A 46 -19.20 -10.00 -3.62
CA LYS A 46 -20.30 -10.66 -4.36
C LYS A 46 -20.64 -12.05 -3.78
N ASP A 47 -19.80 -12.59 -2.89
CA ASP A 47 -19.97 -13.90 -2.25
C ASP A 47 -19.54 -13.86 -0.77
N SER A 48 -20.18 -14.66 0.10
CA SER A 48 -19.85 -14.77 1.53
C SER A 48 -18.39 -15.21 1.81
N HIS A 49 -17.75 -15.86 0.84
CA HIS A 49 -16.33 -16.21 0.87
C HIS A 49 -15.39 -15.00 0.85
N SER A 50 -15.83 -13.83 0.38
CA SER A 50 -15.00 -12.62 0.35
C SER A 50 -14.86 -11.93 1.72
N SER A 51 -15.74 -12.19 2.69
CA SER A 51 -15.56 -11.69 4.07
C SER A 51 -14.35 -12.32 4.77
N GLN A 52 -14.14 -13.64 4.61
CA GLN A 52 -12.99 -14.33 5.20
C GLN A 52 -11.69 -13.93 4.49
N GLY A 53 -11.72 -13.85 3.16
CA GLY A 53 -10.58 -13.38 2.37
C GLY A 53 -10.18 -11.95 2.74
N ALA A 54 -11.14 -11.04 2.89
CA ALA A 54 -10.90 -9.67 3.33
C ALA A 54 -10.31 -9.60 4.75
N HIS A 55 -10.77 -10.45 5.68
CA HIS A 55 -10.19 -10.54 7.02
C HIS A 55 -8.75 -11.05 7.01
N ILE A 56 -8.46 -12.10 6.24
CA ILE A 56 -7.11 -12.63 6.05
C ILE A 56 -6.20 -11.55 5.44
N MET A 57 -6.68 -10.85 4.41
CA MET A 57 -5.94 -9.78 3.77
C MET A 57 -5.70 -8.61 4.72
N GLY A 58 -6.69 -8.21 5.51
CA GLY A 58 -6.55 -7.14 6.50
C GLY A 58 -5.50 -7.47 7.56
N LYS A 59 -5.50 -8.70 8.07
CA LYS A 59 -4.43 -9.17 8.99
C LYS A 59 -3.06 -9.20 8.32
N PHE A 60 -2.98 -9.69 7.09
CA PHE A 60 -1.73 -9.69 6.33
C PHE A 60 -1.16 -8.28 6.14
N ILE A 61 -1.99 -7.31 5.76
CA ILE A 61 -1.57 -5.91 5.65
C ILE A 61 -1.14 -5.36 7.01
N SER A 62 -1.85 -5.65 8.10
CA SER A 62 -1.45 -5.22 9.44
C SER A 62 -0.07 -5.76 9.87
N MET A 63 0.27 -7.01 9.51
CA MET A 63 1.62 -7.55 9.72
C MET A 63 2.68 -6.79 8.93
N LEU A 64 2.37 -6.41 7.68
CA LEU A 64 3.27 -5.57 6.88
C LEU A 64 3.41 -4.17 7.49
N GLU A 65 2.33 -3.53 7.91
CA GLU A 65 2.37 -2.21 8.55
C GLU A 65 3.17 -2.18 9.84
N ARG A 66 3.15 -3.28 10.61
CA ARG A 66 3.99 -3.47 11.80
C ARG A 66 5.48 -3.61 11.51
N GLY A 67 5.86 -3.87 10.25
CA GLY A 67 7.24 -3.97 9.83
C GLY A 67 7.82 -5.38 9.85
N ASP A 68 7.00 -6.43 9.92
CA ASP A 68 7.45 -7.83 9.99
C ASP A 68 8.37 -8.22 8.82
N TYR A 69 8.23 -7.54 7.67
CA TYR A 69 9.07 -7.70 6.49
C TYR A 69 10.54 -7.33 6.69
N ARG A 70 10.89 -6.65 7.79
CA ARG A 70 12.28 -6.39 8.18
C ARG A 70 12.97 -7.67 8.64
N CYS A 71 12.25 -8.59 9.28
CA CYS A 71 12.79 -9.85 9.78
C CYS A 71 12.69 -10.97 8.76
N THR A 72 11.50 -11.17 8.16
CA THR A 72 11.17 -12.30 7.28
C THR A 72 10.41 -11.85 6.04
N ARG A 73 10.83 -12.38 4.88
CA ARG A 73 10.29 -11.98 3.56
C ARG A 73 9.65 -13.13 2.79
N GLU A 74 9.66 -14.36 3.33
CA GLU A 74 8.97 -15.47 2.69
C GLU A 74 7.46 -15.37 2.94
N VAL A 75 6.68 -15.56 1.87
CA VAL A 75 5.21 -15.64 1.94
C VAL A 75 4.76 -16.76 2.91
N SER A 76 5.56 -17.82 3.04
CA SER A 76 5.27 -18.94 3.95
C SER A 76 5.20 -18.54 5.41
N HIS A 77 6.01 -17.57 5.85
CA HIS A 77 5.96 -17.06 7.22
C HIS A 77 4.59 -16.43 7.52
N TYR A 78 4.18 -15.46 6.70
CA TYR A 78 2.87 -14.79 6.84
C TYR A 78 1.70 -15.77 6.72
N ALA A 79 1.79 -16.72 5.79
CA ALA A 79 0.74 -17.72 5.61
C ALA A 79 0.60 -18.63 6.84
N SER A 80 1.72 -19.03 7.46
CA SER A 80 1.72 -19.81 8.70
C SER A 80 1.07 -19.04 9.86
N GLU A 81 1.42 -17.78 10.06
CA GLU A 81 0.82 -16.91 11.11
C GLU A 81 -0.70 -16.70 10.91
N LEU A 82 -1.16 -16.75 9.66
CA LEU A 82 -2.57 -16.63 9.30
C LEU A 82 -3.30 -17.98 9.22
N CYS A 83 -2.62 -19.09 9.52
CA CYS A 83 -3.13 -20.46 9.42
C CYS A 83 -3.69 -20.81 8.03
N VAL A 84 -3.02 -20.36 6.96
CA VAL A 84 -3.37 -20.63 5.56
C VAL A 84 -2.16 -21.11 4.77
N THR A 85 -2.39 -21.62 3.56
CA THR A 85 -1.27 -21.99 2.67
C THR A 85 -0.70 -20.75 1.97
N PRO A 86 0.60 -20.74 1.59
CA PRO A 86 1.20 -19.61 0.87
C PRO A 86 0.52 -19.33 -0.48
N LYS A 87 0.05 -20.40 -1.13
CA LYS A 87 -0.72 -20.34 -2.37
C LYS A 87 -2.06 -19.64 -2.13
N HIS A 88 -2.81 -20.05 -1.11
CA HIS A 88 -4.09 -19.46 -0.78
C HIS A 88 -3.98 -17.97 -0.40
N LEU A 89 -3.00 -17.59 0.41
CA LEU A 89 -2.74 -16.18 0.74
C LEU A 89 -2.44 -15.36 -0.51
N SER A 90 -1.64 -15.90 -1.45
CA SER A 90 -1.33 -15.23 -2.71
C SER A 90 -2.53 -15.10 -3.65
N GLU A 91 -3.44 -16.07 -3.65
CA GLU A 91 -4.69 -16.05 -4.41
C GLU A 91 -5.67 -15.02 -3.84
N ILE A 92 -5.88 -15.01 -2.51
CA ILE A 92 -6.69 -13.99 -1.82
C ILE A 92 -6.15 -12.59 -2.13
N SER A 93 -4.84 -12.40 -1.95
CA SER A 93 -4.21 -11.10 -2.20
C SER A 93 -4.42 -10.63 -3.64
N ARG A 94 -4.28 -11.53 -4.62
CA ARG A 94 -4.48 -11.20 -6.04
C ARG A 94 -5.94 -10.93 -6.36
N SER A 95 -6.86 -11.67 -5.77
CA SER A 95 -8.30 -11.45 -5.94
C SER A 95 -8.74 -10.07 -5.44
N ILE A 96 -8.21 -9.65 -4.29
CA ILE A 96 -8.61 -8.39 -3.64
C ILE A 96 -7.85 -7.18 -4.20
N THR A 97 -6.55 -7.32 -4.45
CA THR A 97 -5.67 -6.19 -4.78
C THR A 97 -5.12 -6.18 -6.20
N GLY A 98 -5.29 -7.27 -6.96
CA GLY A 98 -4.65 -7.49 -8.25
C GLY A 98 -3.21 -8.00 -8.17
N PHE A 99 -2.57 -8.00 -6.99
CA PHE A 99 -1.17 -8.40 -6.80
C PHE A 99 -1.02 -9.57 -5.83
N SER A 100 0.06 -10.36 -5.97
CA SER A 100 0.34 -11.46 -5.03
C SER A 100 0.84 -10.96 -3.68
N ALA A 101 0.74 -11.81 -2.66
CA ALA A 101 1.31 -11.53 -1.34
C ALA A 101 2.81 -11.21 -1.40
N GLY A 102 3.58 -11.95 -2.21
CA GLY A 102 5.01 -11.67 -2.41
C GLY A 102 5.29 -10.30 -3.05
N TRP A 103 4.39 -9.80 -3.91
CA TRP A 103 4.51 -8.44 -4.43
C TRP A 103 4.35 -7.41 -3.32
N TRP A 104 3.35 -7.58 -2.43
CA TRP A 104 3.13 -6.69 -1.30
C TRP A 104 4.28 -6.68 -0.31
N ILE A 105 4.83 -7.85 0.05
CA ILE A 105 6.02 -7.94 0.91
C ILE A 105 7.18 -7.13 0.31
N ASN A 106 7.47 -7.33 -0.98
CA ASN A 106 8.53 -6.59 -1.67
C ASN A 106 8.22 -5.09 -1.76
N ARG A 107 6.96 -4.71 -2.00
CA ARG A 107 6.54 -3.31 -2.08
C ARG A 107 6.73 -2.57 -0.77
N PHE A 108 6.28 -3.15 0.36
CA PHE A 108 6.49 -2.58 1.68
C PHE A 108 7.98 -2.50 2.04
N THR A 109 8.72 -3.61 1.82
CA THR A 109 10.17 -3.67 2.06
C THR A 109 10.91 -2.57 1.30
N THR A 110 10.67 -2.44 -0.01
CA THR A 110 11.38 -1.48 -0.85
C THR A 110 11.01 -0.04 -0.55
N LEU A 111 9.76 0.25 -0.20
CA LEU A 111 9.34 1.59 0.22
C LEU A 111 10.07 2.03 1.51
N ASP A 112 10.20 1.14 2.48
CA ASP A 112 10.90 1.41 3.73
C ASP A 112 12.41 1.54 3.52
N ILE A 113 13.03 0.63 2.77
CA ILE A 113 14.45 0.76 2.37
C ILE A 113 14.69 2.10 1.67
N SER A 114 13.81 2.49 0.73
CA SER A 114 13.92 3.76 0.00
C SER A 114 13.75 4.98 0.91
N ARG A 115 13.01 4.87 2.02
CA ARG A 115 12.95 5.90 3.06
C ARG A 115 14.28 5.99 3.81
N GLN A 116 14.81 4.86 4.27
CA GLN A 116 16.08 4.84 5.01
C GLN A 116 17.27 5.27 4.16
N LEU A 117 17.30 4.91 2.88
CA LEU A 117 18.35 5.36 1.96
C LEU A 117 18.33 6.87 1.70
N ARG A 118 17.19 7.56 1.88
CA ARG A 118 17.12 9.03 1.77
C ARG A 118 17.77 9.74 2.97
N ASP A 119 17.83 9.07 4.12
CA ASP A 119 18.56 9.58 5.27
C ASP A 119 20.07 9.30 5.10
N ARG A 120 20.83 10.36 4.81
CA ARG A 120 22.28 10.26 4.60
C ARG A 120 23.07 10.04 5.89
N SER A 121 22.45 10.17 7.06
CA SER A 121 23.11 9.94 8.34
C SER A 121 23.30 8.45 8.67
N GLN A 122 22.49 7.56 8.07
CA GLN A 122 22.53 6.13 8.33
C GLN A 122 23.60 5.42 7.50
N ASN A 123 24.28 4.41 8.04
CA ASN A 123 25.19 3.58 7.26
C ASN A 123 24.39 2.55 6.41
N ILE A 124 24.79 2.33 5.15
CA ILE A 124 24.15 1.33 4.28
C ILE A 124 24.24 -0.08 4.90
N SER A 125 25.35 -0.39 5.58
CA SER A 125 25.52 -1.67 6.29
C SER A 125 24.55 -1.81 7.46
N GLU A 126 24.34 -0.74 8.24
CA GLU A 126 23.37 -0.73 9.34
C GLU A 126 21.93 -0.90 8.81
N ILE A 127 21.61 -0.30 7.65
CA ILE A 127 20.32 -0.53 6.99
C ILE A 127 20.20 -2.01 6.59
N ALA A 128 21.22 -2.60 5.98
CA ALA A 128 21.17 -4.02 5.60
C ALA A 128 20.93 -4.93 6.82
N GLU A 129 21.58 -4.64 7.94
CA GLU A 129 21.41 -5.36 9.21
C GLU A 129 20.01 -5.14 9.82
N ALA A 130 19.49 -3.91 9.81
CA ALA A 130 18.16 -3.58 10.32
C ALA A 130 17.03 -4.30 9.56
N PHE A 131 17.28 -4.69 8.31
CA PHE A 131 16.40 -5.51 7.49
C PHE A 131 16.84 -6.98 7.46
N ASN A 132 17.66 -7.45 8.40
CA ASN A 132 18.02 -8.86 8.56
C ASN A 132 18.56 -9.51 7.27
N PHE A 133 19.29 -8.75 6.44
CA PHE A 133 19.99 -9.31 5.28
C PHE A 133 21.28 -10.01 5.74
N THR A 134 21.52 -11.22 5.25
CA THR A 134 22.70 -12.03 5.61
C THR A 134 24.03 -11.40 5.21
N SER A 135 24.01 -10.48 4.23
CA SER A 135 25.19 -9.71 3.81
C SER A 135 24.78 -8.43 3.10
N LEU A 136 25.68 -7.44 3.12
CA LEU A 136 25.54 -6.19 2.36
C LEU A 136 25.43 -6.45 0.84
N SER A 137 26.13 -7.47 0.33
CA SER A 137 26.06 -7.87 -1.07
C SER A 137 24.67 -8.38 -1.46
N TYR A 138 24.03 -9.17 -0.59
CA TYR A 138 22.66 -9.66 -0.81
C TYR A 138 21.65 -8.51 -0.76
N PHE A 139 21.80 -7.59 0.21
CA PHE A 139 21.02 -6.36 0.28
C PHE A 139 21.15 -5.51 -0.99
N THR A 140 22.38 -5.26 -1.44
CA THR A 140 22.64 -4.47 -2.66
C THR A 140 21.98 -5.08 -3.87
N ARG A 141 22.09 -6.41 -4.05
CA ARG A 141 21.42 -7.13 -5.15
C ARG A 141 19.89 -7.03 -5.06
N TYR A 142 19.33 -7.12 -3.86
CA TYR A 142 17.90 -6.97 -3.63
C TYR A 142 17.42 -5.56 -4.01
N VAL A 143 18.10 -4.53 -3.51
CA VAL A 143 17.79 -3.12 -3.82
C VAL A 143 17.89 -2.84 -5.31
N SER A 144 18.99 -3.22 -5.96
CA SER A 144 19.16 -3.00 -7.41
C SER A 144 18.07 -3.70 -8.22
N ARG A 145 17.65 -4.90 -7.82
CA ARG A 145 16.59 -5.65 -8.52
C ARG A 145 15.22 -4.98 -8.41
N HIS A 146 14.87 -4.45 -7.24
CA HIS A 146 13.51 -3.97 -6.98
C HIS A 146 13.36 -2.45 -7.13
N ILE A 147 14.42 -1.68 -6.90
CA ILE A 147 14.44 -0.21 -7.01
C ILE A 147 15.06 0.24 -8.35
N GLY A 148 15.86 -0.62 -8.99
CA GLY A 148 16.44 -0.36 -10.33
C GLY A 148 17.84 0.26 -10.32
N GLN A 149 18.38 0.61 -9.15
CA GLN A 149 19.72 1.16 -8.98
C GLN A 149 20.34 0.72 -7.65
N SER A 150 21.67 0.85 -7.52
CA SER A 150 22.38 0.44 -6.29
C SER A 150 22.03 1.36 -5.11
N PRO A 151 22.15 0.90 -3.84
CA PRO A 151 21.92 1.75 -2.66
C PRO A 151 22.81 3.00 -2.65
N SER A 152 24.06 2.87 -3.08
CA SER A 152 25.01 3.99 -3.15
C SER A 152 24.63 4.99 -4.24
N ASP A 153 24.17 4.52 -5.40
CA ASP A 153 23.71 5.40 -6.48
C ASP A 153 22.38 6.07 -6.10
N TYR A 154 21.51 5.39 -5.36
CA TYR A 154 20.27 5.97 -4.85
C TYR A 154 20.50 7.14 -3.90
N ARG A 155 21.65 7.17 -3.21
CA ARG A 155 22.02 8.25 -2.29
C ARG A 155 22.61 9.48 -2.96
N LYS A 156 23.16 9.36 -4.17
CA LYS A 156 23.80 10.48 -4.88
C LYS A 156 22.78 11.56 -5.18
#